data_AF-A0A4Y2BLA2-F1
#
_entry.id   AF-A0A4Y2BLA2-F1
#
_cell.length_a   1.000
_cell.length_b   1.000
_cell.length_c   1.000
_cell.angle_alpha   90.00
_cell.angle_beta   90.00
_cell.angle_gamma   90.00
#
_symmetry.space_group_name_H-M   'P 1'
#
loop_
_entity.id
_entity.type
_entity.pdbx_description
1 polymer ?
#
loop_
_entity_poly.entity_id
_entity_poly.type
_entity_poly.pdbx_seq_one_letter_code
_entity_poly.pdbx_strand_id
1 'polypeptide(L)'
;MIKISQDKEFLLAQREKGRRESTLGVDKQLEKMQKMADFRKNASLKRSQQMKKKCEEVEATAQLVSSNESDEFEQEEQASFTIKEVDIQKGNKKRMKVMTPYLAAALHRSKVSDRKAVFVVAETARSLGYEVDEITLSRSSIRRESQFTITPTEEKRIAKDMYICYTCVFKSLDDSFFTLKCTIQ
;
A
#
# COMPACT_ATOMS: atom_id res chain seq x y z
N MET A 1 -6.72 33.48 60.20
CA MET A 1 -7.72 32.73 59.41
C MET A 1 -8.38 33.71 58.44
N ILE A 2 -8.33 33.44 57.13
CA ILE A 2 -8.92 34.33 56.12
C ILE A 2 -10.44 34.38 56.35
N LYS A 3 -10.99 35.60 56.52
CA LYS A 3 -12.39 35.81 56.93
C LYS A 3 -13.33 36.03 55.75
N ILE A 4 -12.80 36.44 54.60
CA ILE A 4 -13.57 36.76 53.40
C ILE A 4 -13.82 35.47 52.62
N SER A 5 -15.08 35.21 52.24
CA SER A 5 -15.50 34.01 51.50
C SER A 5 -14.99 34.00 50.05
N GLN A 6 -15.02 35.16 49.38
CA GLN A 6 -14.52 35.33 48.02
C GLN A 6 -13.04 34.95 47.88
N ASP A 7 -12.20 35.34 48.85
CA ASP A 7 -10.79 35.00 48.86
C ASP A 7 -10.56 33.48 49.04
N LYS A 8 -11.43 32.81 49.81
CA LYS A 8 -11.36 31.35 49.97
C LYS A 8 -11.71 30.64 48.65
N GLU A 9 -12.75 31.09 47.97
CA GLU A 9 -13.16 30.55 46.67
C GLU A 9 -12.10 30.79 45.60
N PHE A 10 -11.50 31.97 45.57
CA PHE A 10 -10.38 32.30 44.69
C PHE A 10 -9.18 31.39 44.95
N LEU A 11 -8.79 31.18 46.21
CA LEU A 11 -7.68 30.30 46.57
C LEU A 11 -7.97 28.82 46.28
N LEU A 12 -9.22 28.38 46.38
CA LEU A 12 -9.64 27.03 45.98
C LEU A 12 -9.57 26.87 44.46
N ALA A 13 -10.02 27.87 43.69
CA ALA A 13 -9.93 27.88 42.24
C ALA A 13 -8.49 27.85 41.71
N GLN A 14 -7.53 28.40 42.46
CA GLN A 14 -6.10 28.31 42.14
C GLN A 14 -5.52 26.88 42.30
N ARG A 15 -6.18 26.02 43.10
CA ARG A 15 -5.75 24.63 43.34
C ARG A 15 -6.40 23.63 42.37
N GLU A 16 -7.38 24.05 41.57
CA GLU A 16 -8.01 23.19 40.56
C GLU A 16 -7.00 22.81 39.44
N LYS A 17 -6.99 21.53 39.05
CA LYS A 17 -6.07 21.01 38.03
C LYS A 17 -6.51 21.51 36.65
N GLY A 18 -5.79 22.49 36.11
CA GLY A 18 -6.14 23.18 34.86
C GLY A 18 -6.68 24.59 35.15
N ARG A 19 -5.81 25.47 35.63
CA ARG A 19 -6.13 26.87 35.95
C ARG A 19 -6.87 27.52 34.76
N ARG A 20 -8.07 28.06 35.01
CA ARG A 20 -8.93 28.71 33.99
C ARG A 20 -8.26 29.89 33.27
N GLU A 21 -7.24 30.46 33.91
CA GLU A 21 -6.42 31.57 33.39
C GLU A 21 -4.95 31.16 33.14
N SER A 22 -4.68 29.85 33.01
CA SER A 22 -3.36 29.37 32.64
C SER A 22 -3.21 29.47 31.13
N THR A 23 -2.55 30.51 30.67
CA THR A 23 -2.11 30.66 29.29
C THR A 23 -0.90 29.77 28.97
N LEU A 24 -0.91 28.52 29.46
CA LEU A 24 0.03 27.53 28.92
C LEU A 24 -0.36 27.34 27.46
N GLY A 25 0.53 27.75 26.56
CA GLY A 25 0.32 27.64 25.12
C GLY A 25 0.00 26.21 24.76
N VAL A 26 -1.25 25.96 24.38
CA VAL A 26 -1.63 24.67 23.81
C VAL A 26 -0.90 24.57 22.46
N ASP A 27 -0.09 23.53 22.32
CA ASP A 27 0.56 23.25 21.05
C ASP A 27 -0.51 22.86 20.01
N LYS A 28 -0.87 23.84 19.16
CA LYS A 28 -1.88 23.69 18.11
C LYS A 28 -1.50 22.60 17.11
N GLN A 29 -0.22 22.24 16.95
CA GLN A 29 0.18 21.14 16.09
C GLN A 29 -0.18 19.80 16.71
N LEU A 30 0.13 19.63 18.00
CA LEU A 30 -0.20 18.44 18.76
C LEU A 30 -1.73 18.22 18.81
N GLU A 31 -2.50 19.27 19.04
CA GLU A 31 -3.95 19.21 19.05
C GLU A 31 -4.52 18.80 17.68
N LYS A 32 -3.99 19.35 16.57
CA LYS A 32 -4.38 18.95 15.21
C LYS A 32 -4.03 17.49 14.92
N MET A 33 -2.88 17.02 15.39
CA MET A 33 -2.47 15.61 15.23
C MET A 33 -3.40 14.67 15.98
N GLN A 34 -3.76 14.98 17.23
CA GLN A 34 -4.70 14.19 18.03
C GLN A 34 -6.09 14.15 17.38
N LYS A 35 -6.64 15.32 16.99
CA LYS A 35 -7.94 15.39 16.30
C LYS A 35 -7.97 14.57 15.02
N MET A 36 -6.89 14.59 14.25
CA MET A 36 -6.76 13.79 13.03
C MET A 36 -6.67 12.28 13.33
N ALA A 37 -5.94 11.90 14.38
CA ALA A 37 -5.84 10.50 14.82
C ALA A 37 -7.20 9.97 15.29
N ASP A 38 -7.94 10.75 16.08
CA ASP A 38 -9.26 10.40 16.56
C ASP A 38 -10.28 10.32 15.42
N PHE A 39 -10.22 11.25 14.46
CA PHE A 39 -11.05 11.19 13.26
C PHE A 39 -10.82 9.89 12.47
N ARG A 40 -9.55 9.49 12.27
CA ARG A 40 -9.20 8.23 11.59
C ARG A 40 -9.69 7.02 12.36
N LYS A 41 -9.51 6.99 13.69
CA LYS A 41 -9.98 5.90 14.56
C LYS A 41 -11.50 5.76 14.50
N ASN A 42 -12.23 6.87 14.59
CA ASN A 42 -13.69 6.89 14.51
C ASN A 42 -14.21 6.47 13.13
N ALA A 43 -13.56 6.88 12.04
CA ALA A 43 -13.90 6.42 10.70
C ALA A 43 -13.72 4.90 10.54
N SER A 44 -12.63 4.34 11.09
CA SER A 44 -12.38 2.90 11.09
C SER A 44 -13.41 2.13 11.90
N LEU A 45 -13.79 2.64 13.08
CA LEU A 45 -14.80 2.03 13.94
C LEU A 45 -16.18 2.05 13.27
N LYS A 46 -16.58 3.18 12.66
CA LYS A 46 -17.83 3.28 11.90
C LYS A 46 -17.89 2.28 10.76
N ARG A 47 -16.79 2.10 10.01
CA ARG A 47 -16.71 1.11 8.94
C ARG A 47 -16.86 -0.32 9.49
N SER A 48 -16.19 -0.65 10.59
CA SER A 48 -16.30 -1.97 11.22
C SER A 48 -17.72 -2.24 11.72
N GLN A 49 -18.37 -1.27 12.35
CA GLN A 49 -19.76 -1.39 12.81
C GLN A 49 -20.74 -1.59 11.66
N GLN A 50 -20.56 -0.87 10.55
CA GLN A 50 -21.39 -1.06 9.34
C GLN A 50 -21.20 -2.45 8.74
N MET A 51 -19.97 -2.99 8.73
CA MET A 51 -19.72 -4.35 8.26
C MET A 51 -20.38 -5.39 9.16
N LYS A 52 -20.31 -5.21 10.49
CA LYS A 52 -20.98 -6.12 11.45
C LYS A 52 -22.49 -6.14 11.26
N LYS A 53 -23.12 -4.95 11.17
CA LYS A 53 -24.56 -4.85 10.91
C LYS A 53 -24.98 -5.52 9.60
N LYS A 54 -24.21 -5.31 8.52
CA LYS A 54 -24.45 -5.97 7.24
C LYS A 54 -24.31 -7.49 7.32
N CYS A 55 -23.33 -8.00 8.06
CA CYS A 55 -23.18 -9.44 8.28
C CYS A 55 -24.34 -10.01 9.10
N GLU A 56 -24.77 -9.33 10.16
CA GLU A 56 -25.91 -9.71 11.00
C GLU A 56 -27.24 -9.69 10.20
N GLU A 57 -27.43 -8.71 9.31
CA GLU A 57 -28.57 -8.64 8.39
C GLU A 57 -28.57 -9.80 7.39
N VAL A 58 -27.40 -10.11 6.79
CA VAL A 58 -27.25 -11.26 5.87
C VAL A 58 -27.53 -12.58 6.58
N GLU A 59 -27.04 -12.74 7.81
CA GLU A 59 -27.28 -13.93 8.64
C GLU A 59 -28.76 -14.09 9.00
N ALA A 60 -29.45 -13.00 9.35
CA ALA A 60 -30.89 -13.01 9.60
C ALA A 60 -31.70 -13.34 8.33
N THR A 61 -31.29 -12.84 7.15
CA THR A 61 -31.93 -13.22 5.88
C THR A 61 -31.67 -14.67 5.48
N ALA A 62 -30.49 -15.22 5.80
CA ALA A 62 -30.15 -16.61 5.50
C ALA A 62 -30.99 -17.61 6.33
N GLN A 63 -31.39 -17.25 7.56
CA GLN A 63 -32.28 -18.09 8.38
C GLN A 63 -33.71 -18.17 7.83
N LEU A 64 -34.18 -17.17 7.07
CA LEU A 64 -35.53 -17.15 6.48
C LEU A 64 -35.63 -17.93 5.16
N VAL A 65 -34.51 -18.26 4.50
CA VAL A 65 -34.49 -19.01 3.23
C VAL A 65 -34.35 -20.53 3.48
N SER A 66 -34.15 -20.98 4.72
CA SER A 66 -33.97 -22.40 5.06
C SER A 66 -35.28 -23.21 5.17
N SER A 67 -36.41 -22.69 4.70
CA SER A 67 -37.69 -23.41 4.71
C SER A 67 -38.49 -23.16 3.44
N ASN A 68 -38.02 -23.69 2.30
CA ASN A 68 -38.90 -24.10 1.21
C ASN A 68 -38.22 -25.18 0.34
N GLU A 69 -38.49 -26.43 0.73
CA GLU A 69 -38.75 -27.64 -0.07
C GLU A 69 -38.31 -27.74 -1.56
N SER A 70 -37.56 -28.81 -1.82
CA SER A 70 -37.50 -29.79 -2.94
C SER A 70 -38.40 -29.63 -4.19
N ASP A 71 -37.92 -29.88 -5.42
CA ASP A 71 -37.89 -31.18 -6.13
C ASP A 71 -37.45 -31.03 -7.63
N GLU A 72 -37.39 -32.15 -8.36
CA GLU A 72 -36.48 -32.55 -9.46
C GLU A 72 -36.74 -32.12 -10.93
N PHE A 73 -35.68 -32.32 -11.76
CA PHE A 73 -35.61 -32.92 -13.13
C PHE A 73 -35.69 -32.10 -14.47
N GLU A 74 -34.59 -32.23 -15.24
CA GLU A 74 -34.30 -32.37 -16.70
C GLU A 74 -34.66 -31.42 -17.87
N GLN A 75 -33.64 -31.29 -18.77
CA GLN A 75 -33.55 -31.19 -20.27
C GLN A 75 -34.52 -30.24 -21.03
N GLU A 76 -34.22 -29.54 -22.15
CA GLU A 76 -33.24 -29.66 -23.25
C GLU A 76 -33.29 -28.34 -24.11
N GLU A 77 -32.23 -28.12 -24.90
CA GLU A 77 -32.17 -27.51 -26.26
C GLU A 77 -32.52 -26.01 -26.59
N GLN A 78 -31.46 -25.36 -27.11
CA GLN A 78 -31.36 -24.47 -28.28
C GLN A 78 -32.13 -23.14 -28.38
N ALA A 79 -31.39 -22.03 -28.45
CA ALA A 79 -31.54 -21.05 -29.54
C ALA A 79 -30.31 -20.13 -29.67
N SER A 80 -29.75 -20.10 -30.87
CA SER A 80 -28.71 -19.19 -31.35
C SER A 80 -29.15 -17.72 -31.31
N PHE A 81 -28.33 -16.83 -30.74
CA PHE A 81 -28.39 -15.40 -31.06
C PHE A 81 -26.99 -14.78 -31.18
N THR A 82 -26.76 -14.28 -32.39
CA THR A 82 -25.69 -13.45 -32.95
C THR A 82 -24.81 -12.67 -31.97
N ILE A 83 -23.50 -12.87 -32.14
CA ILE A 83 -22.39 -12.14 -31.52
C ILE A 83 -22.44 -10.67 -31.96
N LYS A 84 -22.53 -9.74 -31.00
CA LYS A 84 -22.03 -8.37 -31.13
C LYS A 84 -21.08 -8.08 -29.98
N GLU A 85 -19.94 -7.54 -30.38
CA GLU A 85 -18.73 -7.21 -29.63
C GLU A 85 -18.88 -6.93 -28.14
N VAL A 86 -18.01 -7.65 -27.43
CA VAL A 86 -17.70 -7.54 -26.00
C VAL A 86 -17.35 -6.08 -25.66
N ASP A 87 -18.25 -5.40 -24.98
CA ASP A 87 -17.87 -4.31 -24.08
C ASP A 87 -17.00 -4.94 -22.98
N ILE A 88 -15.69 -4.69 -23.07
CA ILE A 88 -14.74 -5.15 -22.06
C ILE A 88 -15.10 -4.42 -20.78
N GLN A 89 -15.92 -5.07 -19.96
CA GLN A 89 -16.03 -4.77 -18.55
C GLN A 89 -14.59 -4.68 -18.03
N LYS A 90 -14.14 -3.46 -17.75
CA LYS A 90 -12.86 -3.20 -17.08
C LYS A 90 -13.04 -3.65 -15.64
N GLY A 91 -13.12 -4.96 -15.44
CA GLY A 91 -13.00 -5.60 -14.15
C GLY A 91 -11.74 -5.06 -13.51
N ASN A 92 -11.77 -4.87 -12.20
CA ASN A 92 -10.68 -4.32 -11.41
C ASN A 92 -9.44 -5.21 -11.51
N LYS A 93 -8.69 -5.12 -12.63
CA LYS A 93 -7.42 -5.79 -12.82
C LYS A 93 -6.50 -5.21 -11.75
N LYS A 94 -6.09 -6.07 -10.80
CA LYS A 94 -5.13 -5.68 -9.76
C LYS A 94 -3.85 -5.28 -10.47
N ARG A 95 -3.46 -4.01 -10.34
CA ARG A 95 -2.19 -3.53 -10.88
C ARG A 95 -1.03 -4.31 -10.28
N MET A 96 -0.09 -4.74 -11.11
CA MET A 96 1.06 -5.52 -10.67
C MET A 96 2.02 -4.64 -9.86
N LYS A 97 2.57 -5.18 -8.77
CA LYS A 97 3.61 -4.51 -7.98
C LYS A 97 4.98 -4.84 -8.57
N VAL A 98 5.61 -3.86 -9.23
CA VAL A 98 6.95 -4.01 -9.83
C VAL A 98 8.07 -3.62 -8.87
N MET A 99 7.80 -2.79 -7.86
CA MET A 99 8.80 -2.45 -6.86
C MET A 99 9.04 -3.62 -5.90
N THR A 100 10.20 -4.25 -6.03
CA THR A 100 10.76 -5.20 -5.07
C THR A 100 11.77 -4.49 -4.16
N PRO A 101 12.04 -5.02 -2.95
CA PRO A 101 13.07 -4.45 -2.07
C PRO A 101 14.45 -4.44 -2.74
N TYR A 102 14.76 -5.45 -3.55
CA TYR A 102 16.01 -5.52 -4.30
C TYR A 102 16.14 -4.40 -5.33
N LEU A 103 15.07 -4.15 -6.10
CA LEU A 103 15.03 -3.06 -7.07
C LEU A 103 15.12 -1.68 -6.39
N ALA A 104 14.43 -1.50 -5.26
CA ALA A 104 14.51 -0.27 -4.47
C ALA A 104 15.94 0.00 -3.94
N ALA A 105 16.62 -1.04 -3.45
CA ALA A 105 18.01 -0.93 -3.00
C ALA A 105 18.97 -0.64 -4.16
N ALA A 106 18.78 -1.25 -5.34
CA ALA A 106 19.57 -0.95 -6.53
C ALA A 106 19.40 0.51 -6.99
N LEU A 107 18.17 1.03 -6.94
CA LEU A 107 17.86 2.44 -7.24
C LEU A 107 18.46 3.40 -6.20
N HIS A 108 18.45 3.02 -4.92
CA HIS A 108 19.07 3.79 -3.85
C HIS A 108 20.59 3.87 -4.03
N ARG A 109 21.25 2.73 -4.30
CA ARG A 109 22.69 2.64 -4.52
C ARG A 109 23.14 3.43 -5.75
N SER A 110 22.35 3.41 -6.82
CA SER A 110 22.60 4.20 -8.03
C SER A 110 22.30 5.70 -7.86
N LYS A 111 21.88 6.13 -6.65
CA LYS A 111 21.55 7.52 -6.31
C LYS A 111 20.52 8.14 -7.27
N VAL A 112 19.60 7.31 -7.76
CA VAL A 112 18.54 7.73 -8.67
C VAL A 112 17.42 8.36 -7.83
N SER A 113 17.08 9.63 -8.11
CA SER A 113 15.93 10.27 -7.46
C SER A 113 14.63 9.53 -7.79
N ASP A 114 13.64 9.52 -6.88
CA ASP A 114 12.36 8.83 -7.11
C ASP A 114 11.71 9.18 -8.45
N ARG A 115 11.83 10.45 -8.89
CA ARG A 115 11.27 10.91 -10.18
C ARG A 115 11.93 10.19 -11.35
N LYS A 116 13.27 10.15 -11.36
CA LYS A 116 14.05 9.44 -12.37
C LYS A 116 13.81 7.93 -12.32
N ALA A 117 13.63 7.37 -11.13
CA ALA A 117 13.34 5.95 -10.96
C ALA A 117 12.03 5.54 -11.64
N VAL A 118 10.98 6.37 -11.58
CA VAL A 118 9.73 6.11 -12.32
C VAL A 118 10.00 5.96 -13.81
N PHE A 119 10.78 6.86 -14.42
CA PHE A 119 11.08 6.81 -15.85
C PHE A 119 11.88 5.57 -16.23
N VAL A 120 12.94 5.25 -15.47
CA VAL A 120 13.74 4.04 -15.72
C VAL A 120 12.87 2.80 -15.68
N VAL A 121 12.04 2.67 -14.65
CA VAL A 121 11.19 1.48 -14.46
C VAL A 121 10.10 1.41 -15.53
N ALA A 122 9.49 2.55 -15.89
CA ALA A 122 8.48 2.61 -16.94
C ALA A 122 9.03 2.20 -18.31
N GLU A 123 10.21 2.70 -18.70
CA GLU A 123 10.85 2.31 -19.97
C GLU A 123 11.33 0.86 -19.97
N THR A 124 11.84 0.35 -18.83
CA THR A 124 12.18 -1.08 -18.73
C THR A 124 10.95 -1.96 -18.86
N ALA A 125 9.82 -1.56 -18.28
CA ALA A 125 8.58 -2.31 -18.39
C ALA A 125 8.04 -2.32 -19.82
N ARG A 126 8.07 -1.16 -20.50
CA ARG A 126 7.72 -1.05 -21.91
C ARG A 126 8.61 -1.93 -22.79
N SER A 127 9.92 -1.96 -22.51
CA SER A 127 10.87 -2.82 -23.23
C SER A 127 10.59 -4.32 -23.03
N LEU A 128 10.00 -4.70 -21.89
CA LEU A 128 9.59 -6.07 -21.59
C LEU A 128 8.18 -6.40 -22.13
N GLY A 129 7.52 -5.47 -22.82
CA GLY A 129 6.19 -5.66 -23.39
C GLY A 129 5.02 -5.44 -22.41
N TYR A 130 5.29 -4.84 -21.25
CA TYR A 130 4.22 -4.46 -20.31
C TYR A 130 3.73 -3.04 -20.56
N GLU A 131 2.41 -2.87 -20.56
CA GLU A 131 1.79 -1.54 -20.60
C GLU A 131 1.92 -0.82 -19.26
N VAL A 132 2.17 0.48 -19.30
CA VAL A 132 2.40 1.30 -18.08
C VAL A 132 1.17 1.28 -17.15
N ASP A 133 -0.02 1.16 -17.73
CA ASP A 133 -1.28 1.17 -16.98
C ASP A 133 -1.50 -0.09 -16.13
N GLU A 134 -0.87 -1.21 -16.50
CA GLU A 134 -0.97 -2.48 -15.79
C GLU A 134 -0.10 -2.50 -14.52
N ILE A 135 0.84 -1.58 -14.41
CA ILE A 135 1.84 -1.56 -13.36
C ILE A 135 1.51 -0.50 -12.32
N THR A 136 1.72 -0.84 -11.04
CA THR A 136 1.66 0.13 -9.94
C THR A 136 2.96 0.94 -9.88
N LEU A 137 3.12 1.90 -10.78
CA LEU A 137 4.24 2.85 -10.76
C LEU A 137 3.77 4.21 -10.24
N SER A 138 4.14 4.51 -9.00
CA SER A 138 3.96 5.84 -8.43
C SER A 138 5.18 6.23 -7.62
N ARG A 139 5.47 7.53 -7.59
CA ARG A 139 6.57 8.08 -6.77
C ARG A 139 6.42 7.70 -5.30
N SER A 140 5.18 7.69 -4.79
CA SER A 140 4.88 7.30 -3.41
C SER A 140 5.14 5.81 -3.16
N SER A 141 4.85 4.93 -4.12
CA SER A 141 5.18 3.51 -4.02
C SER A 141 6.68 3.29 -3.92
N ILE A 142 7.47 3.97 -4.76
CA ILE A 142 8.94 3.89 -4.74
C ILE A 142 9.47 4.34 -3.38
N ARG A 143 9.00 5.49 -2.88
CA ARG A 143 9.43 6.03 -1.57
C ARG A 143 9.12 5.10 -0.40
N ARG A 144 7.98 4.40 -0.44
CA ARG A 144 7.59 3.47 0.63
C ARG A 144 8.51 2.25 0.66
N GLU A 145 8.78 1.68 -0.50
CA GLU A 145 9.68 0.52 -0.62
C GLU A 145 11.13 0.90 -0.28
N SER A 146 11.60 2.07 -0.73
CA SER A 146 12.95 2.54 -0.41
C SER A 146 13.17 2.79 1.07
N GLN A 147 12.12 3.13 1.83
CA GLN A 147 12.22 3.41 3.26
C GLN A 147 12.29 2.14 4.10
N PHE A 148 11.75 1.02 3.59
CA PHE A 148 11.85 -0.29 4.22
C PHE A 148 13.23 -0.93 4.01
N THR A 149 13.92 -0.58 2.91
CA THR A 149 15.19 -1.18 2.52
C THR A 149 16.44 -0.52 3.11
N ILE A 150 16.32 0.57 3.88
CA ILE A 150 17.46 1.32 4.45
C ILE A 150 18.15 0.56 5.62
N THR A 151 18.07 -0.78 5.67
CA THR A 151 18.91 -1.52 6.59
C THR A 151 20.30 -1.70 5.95
N PRO A 152 21.39 -1.24 6.61
CA PRO A 152 22.74 -1.29 6.05
C PRO A 152 23.24 -2.73 5.78
N THR A 153 22.52 -3.73 6.30
CA THR A 153 22.80 -5.15 6.13
C THR A 153 22.35 -5.66 4.76
N GLU A 154 21.16 -5.26 4.29
CA GLU A 154 20.62 -5.69 3.00
C GLU A 154 21.34 -5.00 1.84
N GLU A 155 21.73 -3.73 2.00
CA GLU A 155 22.54 -3.02 1.00
C GLU A 155 23.89 -3.72 0.74
N LYS A 156 24.55 -4.24 1.78
CA LYS A 156 25.83 -4.97 1.64
C LYS A 156 25.67 -6.32 0.96
N ARG A 157 24.58 -7.03 1.23
CA ARG A 157 24.25 -8.31 0.58
C ARG A 157 23.99 -8.11 -0.91
N ILE A 158 23.10 -7.18 -1.24
CA ILE A 158 22.79 -6.80 -2.62
C ILE A 158 24.04 -6.30 -3.33
N ALA A 159 24.92 -5.56 -2.66
CA ALA A 159 26.15 -5.09 -3.26
C ALA A 159 27.11 -6.22 -3.64
N LYS A 160 27.20 -7.25 -2.79
CA LYS A 160 28.00 -8.45 -3.05
C LYS A 160 27.38 -9.27 -4.18
N ASP A 161 26.07 -9.50 -4.14
CA ASP A 161 25.36 -10.31 -5.14
C ASP A 161 25.38 -9.65 -6.52
N MET A 162 25.22 -8.33 -6.58
CA MET A 162 25.33 -7.58 -7.83
C MET A 162 26.76 -7.61 -8.37
N TYR A 163 27.80 -7.47 -7.53
CA TYR A 163 29.20 -7.58 -7.99
C TYR A 163 29.51 -8.97 -8.54
N ILE A 164 29.05 -10.02 -7.85
CA ILE A 164 29.15 -11.41 -8.33
C ILE A 164 28.43 -11.55 -9.68
N CYS A 165 27.20 -11.02 -9.81
CA CYS A 165 26.45 -11.07 -11.05
C CYS A 165 27.15 -10.33 -12.19
N TYR A 166 27.69 -9.13 -11.96
CA TYR A 166 28.48 -8.40 -12.97
C TYR A 166 29.72 -9.20 -13.40
N THR A 167 30.44 -9.83 -12.46
CA THR A 167 31.59 -10.68 -12.81
C THR A 167 31.19 -11.96 -13.55
N CYS A 168 30.02 -12.55 -13.26
CA CYS A 168 29.52 -13.71 -13.99
C CYS A 168 29.02 -13.33 -15.38
N VAL A 169 28.27 -12.24 -15.53
CA VAL A 169 27.78 -11.76 -16.84
C VAL A 169 28.95 -11.36 -17.74
N PHE A 170 29.98 -10.69 -17.21
CA PHE A 170 31.19 -10.40 -17.98
C PHE A 170 31.94 -11.67 -18.37
N LYS A 171 32.11 -12.65 -17.47
CA LYS A 171 32.72 -13.94 -17.83
C LYS A 171 31.91 -14.70 -18.88
N SER A 172 30.59 -14.72 -18.80
CA SER A 172 29.74 -15.37 -19.81
C SER A 172 29.74 -14.63 -21.16
N LEU A 173 29.91 -13.31 -21.16
CA LEU A 173 30.09 -12.52 -22.39
C LEU A 173 31.48 -12.75 -23.01
N ASP A 174 32.53 -12.88 -22.20
CA ASP A 174 33.88 -13.20 -22.66
C ASP A 174 33.97 -14.65 -23.19
N ASP A 175 33.32 -15.62 -22.53
CA ASP A 175 33.26 -17.02 -22.98
C ASP A 175 32.44 -17.19 -24.27
N SER A 176 31.36 -16.42 -24.44
CA SER A 176 30.60 -16.40 -25.71
C SER A 176 31.37 -15.71 -26.84
N PHE A 177 32.19 -14.69 -26.55
CA PHE A 177 33.09 -14.09 -27.53
C PHE A 177 34.27 -15.01 -27.91
N PHE A 178 34.77 -15.80 -26.96
CA PHE A 178 35.88 -16.74 -27.18
C PHE A 178 35.43 -17.98 -27.97
N THR A 179 34.25 -18.52 -27.67
CA THR A 179 33.68 -19.66 -28.41
C THR A 179 33.30 -19.29 -29.86
N LEU A 180 32.83 -18.06 -30.11
CA LEU A 180 32.54 -17.60 -31.49
C LEU A 180 33.79 -17.49 -32.37
N LYS A 181 34.96 -17.22 -31.78
CA LYS A 181 36.25 -17.13 -32.50
C LYS A 181 36.92 -18.49 -32.72
N CYS A 182 36.54 -19.53 -31.99
CA CYS A 182 37.12 -20.87 -32.12
C CYS A 182 36.36 -21.81 -33.08
N THR A 183 35.20 -21.41 -33.62
CA THR A 183 34.42 -22.22 -34.58
C THR A 183 34.63 -21.78 -36.05
N ILE A 184 35.39 -20.72 -36.29
CA ILE A 184 35.81 -20.31 -37.64
C ILE A 184 37.29 -20.68 -37.81
N GLN A 185 37.58 -21.96 -38.01
CA GLN A 185 38.82 -22.40 -38.64
C GLN A 185 38.61 -23.72 -39.36
#